data_AF-A0A2N5CPL9-F1
#
_entry.id   AF-A0A2N5CPL9-F1
#
_cell.length_a   1.000
_cell.length_b   1.000
_cell.length_c   1.000
_cell.angle_alpha   90.00
_cell.angle_beta   90.00
_cell.angle_gamma   90.00
#
_symmetry.space_group_name_H-M   'P 1'
#
loop_
_entity.id
_entity.type
_entity.pdbx_description
1 polymer ?
#
loop_
_entity_poly.entity_id
_entity_poly.type
_entity_poly.pdbx_seq_one_letter_code
_entity_poly.pdbx_strand_id
1 'polypeptide(L)' 'MTPQAARETGSRLQSAADRAEAGHVEQIDLEDEAALGRWAERLGVDTDAVRNAVIAVGPDSEAVALRLTSARGAAD' A
#
# COMPACT_ATOMS: atom_id res chain seq x y z
N MET A 1 -19.61 -9.37 36.74
CA MET A 1 -18.65 -8.82 35.78
C MET A 1 -18.08 -7.54 36.39
N THR A 2 -16.78 -7.49 36.71
CA THR A 2 -16.16 -6.33 37.37
C THR A 2 -15.82 -5.25 36.33
N PRO A 3 -15.79 -3.96 36.72
CA PRO A 3 -15.44 -2.85 35.80
C PRO A 3 -14.02 -2.98 35.21
N GLN A 4 -13.16 -3.82 35.80
CA GLN A 4 -11.82 -4.11 35.31
C GLN A 4 -11.82 -5.07 34.10
N ALA A 5 -12.64 -6.12 34.14
CA ALA A 5 -12.75 -7.08 33.03
C ALA A 5 -13.33 -6.46 31.74
N ALA A 6 -14.21 -5.46 31.87
CA ALA A 6 -14.73 -4.69 30.73
C ALA A 6 -13.63 -3.85 30.06
N ARG A 7 -12.71 -3.27 30.84
CA ARG A 7 -11.59 -2.47 30.32
C ARG A 7 -10.55 -3.31 29.61
N GLU A 8 -10.21 -4.48 30.15
CA GLU A 8 -9.27 -5.41 29.51
C GLU A 8 -9.79 -5.97 28.18
N THR A 9 -11.11 -6.18 28.08
CA THR A 9 -11.75 -6.61 26.83
C THR A 9 -11.71 -5.50 25.77
N GLY A 10 -11.93 -4.23 26.18
CA GLY A 10 -11.82 -3.06 25.30
C GLY A 10 -10.41 -2.87 24.73
N SER A 11 -9.36 -3.00 25.55
CA SER A 11 -7.98 -2.89 25.07
C SER A 11 -7.59 -3.98 24.07
N ARG A 12 -8.08 -5.21 24.23
CA ARG A 12 -7.80 -6.29 23.26
C ARG A 12 -8.48 -6.06 21.90
N LEU A 13 -9.69 -5.51 21.89
CA LEU A 13 -10.39 -5.13 20.66
C LEU A 13 -9.70 -3.96 19.94
N GLN A 14 -9.21 -2.97 20.70
CA GLN A 14 -8.47 -1.83 20.14
C GLN A 14 -7.13 -2.27 19.48
N SER A 15 -6.37 -3.16 20.12
CA SER A 15 -5.12 -3.70 19.55
C SER A 15 -5.33 -4.62 18.35
N ALA A 16 -6.50 -5.26 18.23
CA ALA A 16 -6.85 -6.03 17.04
C ALA A 16 -7.23 -5.11 15.86
N ALA A 17 -7.86 -3.96 16.13
CA ALA A 17 -8.17 -2.95 15.12
C ALA A 17 -6.91 -2.27 14.58
N ASP A 18 -5.96 -1.90 15.46
CA ASP A 18 -4.65 -1.34 15.06
C ASP A 18 -3.83 -2.32 14.20
N ARG A 19 -3.96 -3.63 14.45
CA ARG A 19 -3.35 -4.67 13.61
C ARG A 19 -4.09 -4.88 12.28
N ALA A 20 -5.39 -4.61 12.20
CA ALA A 20 -6.15 -4.69 10.97
C ALA A 20 -5.80 -3.54 9.99
N GLU A 21 -5.38 -2.39 10.53
CA GLU A 21 -4.82 -1.28 9.75
C GLU A 21 -3.46 -1.65 9.13
N ALA A 22 -2.75 -2.68 9.62
CA ALA A 22 -1.55 -3.20 8.95
C ALA A 22 -1.85 -3.92 7.62
N GLY A 23 -3.12 -4.05 7.24
CA GLY A 23 -3.59 -4.46 5.92
C GLY A 23 -4.00 -3.29 5.03
N HIS A 24 -3.60 -2.05 5.34
CA HIS A 24 -3.71 -0.94 4.39
C HIS A 24 -2.85 -1.29 3.17
N VAL A 25 -3.52 -1.74 2.11
CA VAL A 25 -2.96 -1.71 0.76
C VAL A 25 -2.52 -0.27 0.56
N GLU A 26 -1.21 -0.03 0.60
CA GLU A 26 -0.66 1.31 0.48
C GLU A 26 -1.16 1.85 -0.86
N GLN A 27 -1.96 2.91 -0.85
CA GLN A 27 -2.48 3.48 -2.09
C GLN A 27 -1.45 4.46 -2.62
N ILE A 28 -1.12 4.34 -3.90
CA ILE A 28 -0.26 5.29 -4.58
C ILE A 28 -1.10 6.52 -4.91
N ASP A 29 -0.84 7.60 -4.19
CA ASP A 29 -1.40 8.91 -4.50
C ASP A 29 -0.71 9.48 -5.75
N LEU A 30 -1.50 9.77 -6.79
CA LEU A 30 -1.01 10.34 -8.05
C LEU A 30 -0.64 11.82 -7.94
N GLU A 31 -1.18 12.51 -6.95
CA GLU A 31 -0.96 13.94 -6.71
C GLU A 31 0.26 14.17 -5.80
N ASP A 32 0.73 13.12 -5.10
CA ASP A 32 1.93 13.16 -4.27
C ASP A 32 3.18 12.72 -5.05
N GLU A 33 3.88 13.69 -5.64
CA GLU A 33 5.12 13.45 -6.39
C GLU A 33 6.22 12.77 -5.54
N ALA A 34 6.25 13.01 -4.24
CA ALA A 34 7.24 12.40 -3.35
C ALA A 34 6.95 10.91 -3.10
N ALA A 35 5.67 10.53 -2.99
CA ALA A 35 5.24 9.14 -2.92
C ALA A 35 5.58 8.40 -4.22
N LEU A 36 5.27 8.99 -5.38
CA LEU A 36 5.62 8.42 -6.68
C LEU A 36 7.14 8.22 -6.82
N GLY A 37 7.94 9.19 -6.37
CA GLY A 37 9.41 9.10 -6.34
C GLY A 37 9.91 7.92 -5.50
N ARG A 38 9.40 7.73 -4.27
CA ARG A 38 9.78 6.58 -3.44
C ARG A 38 9.42 5.24 -4.08
N TRP A 39 8.24 5.16 -4.72
CA TRP A 39 7.82 3.95 -5.43
C TRP A 39 8.72 3.66 -6.63
N ALA A 40 9.08 4.69 -7.40
CA ALA A 40 10.00 4.60 -8.52
C ALA A 40 11.39 4.09 -8.08
N GLU A 41 11.96 4.67 -7.02
CA GLU A 41 13.24 4.23 -6.45
C GLU A 41 13.19 2.78 -5.93
N ARG A 42 12.10 2.42 -5.24
CA ARG A 42 11.92 1.08 -4.67
C ARG A 42 11.76 -0.01 -5.73
N LEU A 43 11.10 0.33 -6.85
CA LEU A 43 10.88 -0.58 -7.98
C LEU A 43 12.00 -0.52 -9.02
N GLY A 44 12.89 0.48 -8.94
CA GLY A 44 13.98 0.71 -9.89
C GLY A 44 13.50 1.12 -11.28
N VAL A 45 12.40 1.88 -11.35
CA VAL A 45 11.79 2.37 -12.59
C VAL A 45 11.62 3.89 -12.53
N ASP A 46 11.31 4.53 -13.66
CA ASP A 46 10.99 5.96 -13.69
C ASP A 46 9.65 6.28 -13.02
N THR A 47 9.56 7.46 -12.41
CA THR A 47 8.32 8.00 -11.82
C THR A 47 7.17 8.04 -12.83
N ASP A 48 7.44 8.34 -14.10
CA ASP A 48 6.42 8.34 -15.17
C ASP A 48 5.89 6.93 -15.46
N ALA A 49 6.73 5.89 -15.32
CA ALA A 49 6.31 4.50 -15.45
C ALA A 49 5.40 4.09 -14.30
N VAL A 50 5.71 4.50 -13.07
CA VAL A 50 4.82 4.30 -11.90
C VAL A 50 3.49 5.02 -12.12
N ARG A 51 3.51 6.30 -12.52
CA ARG A 51 2.30 7.08 -12.81
C ARG A 51 1.42 6.40 -13.87
N ASN A 52 2.01 5.98 -14.99
CA ASN A 52 1.26 5.31 -16.06
C ASN A 52 0.73 3.95 -15.61
N ALA A 53 1.46 3.20 -14.79
CA ALA A 53 0.98 1.95 -14.22
C ALA A 53 -0.23 2.21 -13.30
N VAL A 54 -0.15 3.19 -12.40
CA VAL A 54 -1.26 3.59 -11.53
C VAL A 54 -2.49 4.02 -12.34
N ILE A 55 -2.31 4.80 -13.42
CA ILE A 55 -3.43 5.18 -14.32
C ILE A 55 -4.04 3.94 -14.99
N ALA A 56 -3.22 2.94 -15.33
CA ALA A 56 -3.66 1.76 -16.06
C ALA A 56 -4.37 0.72 -15.18
N VAL A 57 -3.96 0.54 -13.92
CA VAL A 57 -4.49 -0.51 -13.03
C VAL A 57 -5.16 0.01 -11.76
N GLY A 58 -5.06 1.31 -11.48
CA GLY A 58 -5.54 1.95 -10.26
C GLY A 58 -4.43 2.22 -9.24
N PRO A 59 -4.74 2.94 -8.14
CA PRO A 59 -3.80 3.34 -7.09
C PRO A 59 -3.36 2.17 -6.18
N ASP A 60 -3.74 0.93 -6.50
CA ASP A 60 -3.32 -0.23 -5.73
C ASP A 60 -1.84 -0.54 -5.96
N SER A 61 -1.03 -0.42 -4.90
CA SER A 61 0.43 -0.59 -5.01
C SER A 61 0.85 -1.99 -5.46
N GLU A 62 0.12 -3.03 -5.08
CA GLU A 62 0.46 -4.41 -5.44
C GLU A 62 0.18 -4.64 -6.94
N ALA A 63 -0.98 -4.18 -7.42
CA ALA A 63 -1.34 -4.23 -8.83
C ALA A 63 -0.32 -3.46 -9.70
N VAL A 64 0.12 -2.28 -9.24
CA VAL A 64 1.12 -1.45 -9.93
C VAL A 64 2.47 -2.16 -10.01
N ALA A 65 2.95 -2.71 -8.90
CA ALA A 65 4.22 -3.45 -8.86
C ALA A 65 4.18 -4.70 -9.76
N LEU A 66 3.06 -5.42 -9.77
CA LEU A 66 2.85 -6.59 -10.62
C LEU A 66 2.85 -6.22 -12.11
N ARG A 67 2.16 -5.13 -12.48
CA ARG A 67 2.11 -4.59 -13.85
C ARG A 67 3.50 -4.25 -14.36
N LEU A 68 4.29 -3.53 -13.56
CA LEU A 68 5.64 -3.10 -13.91
C LEU A 68 6.62 -4.27 -14.03
N THR A 69 6.54 -5.24 -13.12
CA THR A 69 7.34 -6.47 -13.20
C THR A 69 7.02 -7.28 -14.45
N SER A 70 5.73 -7.43 -14.78
CA SER A 70 5.28 -8.14 -15.98
C SER A 70 5.73 -7.43 -17.26
N ALA A 71 5.70 -6.10 -17.29
CA ALA A 71 6.17 -5.32 -18.42
C ALA A 71 7.69 -5.46 -18.63
N ARG A 72 8.48 -5.57 -17.55
CA ARG A 72 9.92 -5.82 -17.62
C ARG A 72 10.26 -7.21 -18.14
N GLY A 73 9.53 -8.24 -17.70
CA GLY A 73 9.73 -9.62 -18.16
C GLY A 73 9.29 -9.89 -19.60
N ALA A 74 8.41 -9.05 -20.17
CA ALA A 74 7.99 -9.14 -21.57
C ALA A 74 8.96 -8.47 -22.56
N ALA A 75 9.98 -7.76 -22.07
CA ALA A 75 10.97 -7.04 -22.87
C ALA A 75 12.33 -7.78 -22.99
N ASP A 76 12.47 -8.92 -22.30
CA ASP A 76 13.55 -9.91 -22.46
C ASP A 76 13.17 -10.99 -23.50
#